data_AF-A0AAJ4B510-F1
#
_entry.id   AF-A0AAJ4B510-F1
#
_cell.length_a   1.000
_cell.length_b   1.000
_cell.length_c   1.000
_cell.angle_alpha   90.00
_cell.angle_beta   90.00
_cell.angle_gamma   90.00
#
_symmetry.space_group_name_H-M   'P 1'
#
loop_
_entity.id
_entity.type
_entity.pdbx_description
1 polymer ?
#
loop_
_entity_poly.entity_id
_entity_poly.type
_entity_poly.pdbx_seq_one_letter_code
_entity_poly.pdbx_strand_id
1 'polypeptide(L)'
;MKHLPPLAMFAAPTVPQALKQGINAHAATHLQVDIAPYPNMGKGDLIELFWNNCFAASKRVGASDIGQPSSLRVPESFVQNGAARIHYRVMQVGRGPARSLITRVQVKTACPGGQPSVLCGEENQSLAPVGLPETIRRHGVNPSQIRRGVPLIIEPYLNMATGDAITLRWGDARLDLPPIQAHEVGRPVHVWVPSALILDAGDDARQEVTYCVIDRVGNNSRWAPPRTVSIGQAQAHGPAGHPSVYQPRRPGSPCEPG
;
A
#
# COMPACT_ATOMS: atom_id res chain seq x y z
N MET A 1 38.81 33.66 15.84
CA MET A 1 37.53 33.14 15.30
C MET A 1 36.96 32.17 16.32
N LYS A 2 35.79 32.46 16.92
CA LYS A 2 35.17 31.56 17.89
C LYS A 2 34.70 30.32 17.14
N HIS A 3 35.32 29.17 17.37
CA HIS A 3 34.78 27.88 16.97
C HIS A 3 33.41 27.74 17.65
N LEU A 4 32.32 27.84 16.88
CA LEU A 4 31.03 27.35 17.37
C LEU A 4 31.23 25.86 17.65
N PRO A 5 31.02 25.38 18.88
CA PRO A 5 30.98 23.95 19.12
C PRO A 5 29.88 23.36 18.23
N PRO A 6 30.09 22.17 17.62
CA PRO A 6 29.01 21.48 16.94
C PRO A 6 27.87 21.33 17.95
N LEU A 7 26.66 21.81 17.60
CA LEU A 7 25.48 21.57 18.42
C LEU A 7 25.43 20.07 18.70
N ALA A 8 25.48 19.67 19.97
CA ALA A 8 25.29 18.29 20.35
C ALA A 8 23.95 17.83 19.77
N MET A 9 23.99 16.93 18.79
CA MET A 9 22.80 16.40 18.13
C MET A 9 22.44 15.05 18.75
N PHE A 10 21.20 14.91 19.19
CA PHE A 10 20.70 13.60 19.62
C PHE A 10 20.38 12.70 18.43
N ALA A 11 20.26 11.39 18.69
CA ALA A 11 19.85 10.41 17.70
C ALA A 11 18.50 10.77 17.06
N ALA A 12 18.28 10.32 15.82
CA ALA A 12 17.03 10.58 15.12
C ALA A 12 15.88 9.79 15.80
N PRO A 13 14.66 10.35 15.89
CA PRO A 13 13.52 9.62 16.42
C PRO A 13 13.11 8.47 15.50
N THR A 14 12.54 7.39 16.02
CA THR A 14 12.04 6.26 15.23
C THR A 14 10.52 6.27 15.15
N VAL A 15 9.98 5.76 14.04
CA VAL A 15 8.52 5.62 13.83
C VAL A 15 8.23 4.14 13.63
N PRO A 16 7.87 3.38 14.69
CA PRO A 16 7.73 1.93 14.60
C PRO A 16 6.60 1.50 13.67
N GLN A 17 5.55 2.31 13.51
CA GLN A 17 4.44 2.01 12.59
C GLN A 17 4.74 2.33 11.12
N ALA A 18 5.89 2.93 10.79
CA ALA A 18 6.26 3.14 9.40
C ALA A 18 6.65 1.78 8.79
N LEU A 19 5.87 1.32 7.81
CA LEU A 19 6.26 0.19 6.96
C LEU A 19 7.45 0.62 6.08
N LYS A 20 8.12 -0.34 5.43
CA LYS A 20 9.38 -0.11 4.68
C LYS A 20 9.36 1.10 3.75
N GLN A 21 8.21 1.48 3.20
CA GLN A 21 8.07 2.59 2.25
C GLN A 21 7.29 3.79 2.80
N GLY A 22 6.82 3.78 4.05
CA GLY A 22 6.11 4.92 4.63
C GLY A 22 5.03 4.59 5.67
N ILE A 23 4.28 5.63 6.02
CA ILE A 23 3.14 5.62 6.95
C ILE A 23 1.85 5.55 6.15
N ASN A 24 1.00 4.59 6.50
CA ASN A 24 -0.30 4.35 5.87
C ASN A 24 -1.45 4.98 6.66
N ALA A 25 -2.66 4.92 6.10
CA ALA A 25 -3.84 5.52 6.72
C ALA A 25 -4.11 4.98 8.14
N HIS A 26 -4.00 3.67 8.32
CA HIS A 26 -4.19 3.04 9.63
C HIS A 26 -3.15 3.51 10.65
N ALA A 27 -1.86 3.49 10.29
CA ALA A 27 -0.78 3.95 11.15
C ALA A 27 -0.91 5.44 11.52
N ALA A 28 -1.46 6.28 10.64
CA ALA A 28 -1.67 7.71 10.89
C ALA A 28 -2.64 7.99 12.06
N THR A 29 -3.66 7.15 12.26
CA THR A 29 -4.68 7.33 13.33
C THR A 29 -4.11 7.20 14.75
N HIS A 30 -3.05 6.41 14.91
CA HIS A 30 -2.43 6.08 16.20
C HIS A 30 -0.90 6.21 16.15
N LEU A 31 -0.39 7.18 15.38
CA LEU A 31 1.04 7.31 15.13
C LEU A 31 1.82 7.64 16.39
N GLN A 32 2.90 6.89 16.63
CA GLN A 32 3.81 7.09 17.74
C GLN A 32 5.21 7.36 17.21
N VAL A 33 5.92 8.21 17.92
CA VAL A 33 7.33 8.50 17.67
C VAL A 33 8.10 8.13 18.91
N ASP A 34 9.06 7.24 18.73
CA ASP A 34 9.92 6.76 19.79
C ASP A 34 11.24 7.53 19.78
N ILE A 35 11.66 7.91 20.98
CA ILE A 35 12.91 8.62 21.24
C ILE A 35 13.74 7.73 22.16
N ALA A 36 14.90 7.31 21.66
CA ALA A 36 15.85 6.54 22.44
C ALA A 36 16.34 7.33 23.67
N PRO A 37 16.70 6.66 24.78
CA PRO A 37 17.36 7.32 25.90
C PRO A 37 18.58 8.11 25.43
N TYR A 38 18.73 9.34 25.91
CA TYR A 38 19.82 10.21 25.52
C TYR A 38 20.83 10.43 26.66
N PRO A 39 22.07 10.85 26.35
CA PRO A 39 23.09 11.07 27.38
C PRO A 39 22.66 12.10 28.41
N ASN A 40 22.86 11.78 29.69
CA ASN A 40 22.47 12.62 30.83
C ASN A 40 20.95 12.90 30.89
N MET A 41 20.12 11.96 30.45
CA MET A 41 18.67 12.02 30.64
C MET A 41 18.32 12.14 32.13
N GLY A 42 17.69 13.26 32.49
CA GLY A 42 17.40 13.62 33.87
C GLY A 42 15.92 13.82 34.14
N LYS A 43 15.50 13.58 35.38
CA LYS A 43 14.16 13.93 35.85
C LYS A 43 13.95 15.44 35.67
N GLY A 44 12.83 15.79 35.04
CA GLY A 44 12.44 17.18 34.81
C GLY A 44 12.82 17.72 33.44
N ASP A 45 13.65 17.00 32.66
CA ASP A 45 13.91 17.33 31.26
C ASP A 45 12.59 17.37 30.47
N LEU A 46 12.49 18.26 29.48
CA LEU A 46 11.32 18.39 28.62
C LEU A 46 11.71 18.02 27.19
N ILE A 47 11.02 17.02 26.65
CA ILE A 47 11.11 16.59 25.26
C ILE A 47 9.96 17.22 24.49
N GLU A 48 10.28 17.91 23.40
CA GLU A 48 9.32 18.48 22.46
C GLU A 48 9.49 17.83 21.09
N LEU A 49 8.43 17.25 20.57
CA LEU A 49 8.37 16.61 19.26
C LEU A 49 7.85 17.61 18.22
N PHE A 50 8.54 17.65 17.08
CA PHE A 50 8.18 18.49 15.95
C PHE A 50 7.92 17.63 14.71
N TRP A 51 6.79 17.90 14.06
CA TRP A 51 6.39 17.32 12.79
C TRP A 51 6.33 18.42 11.74
N ASN A 52 7.16 18.33 10.69
CA ASN A 52 7.30 19.39 9.67
C ASN A 52 7.57 20.77 10.29
N ASN A 53 8.37 20.82 11.36
CA ASN A 53 8.68 22.01 12.16
C ASN A 53 7.53 22.59 12.98
N CYS A 54 6.34 21.97 12.95
CA CYS A 54 5.24 22.32 13.84
C CYS A 54 5.34 21.50 15.14
N PHE A 55 5.10 22.15 16.28
CA PHE A 55 5.04 21.46 17.57
C PHE A 55 3.87 20.46 17.57
N ALA A 56 4.16 19.18 17.79
CA ALA A 56 3.18 18.10 17.72
C ALA A 56 2.82 17.55 19.09
N ALA A 57 3.82 17.36 19.96
CA ALA A 57 3.63 16.79 21.30
C ALA A 57 4.81 17.13 22.21
N SER A 58 4.63 16.97 23.51
CA SER A 58 5.71 17.06 24.48
C SER A 58 5.56 16.04 25.61
N LYS A 59 6.69 15.62 26.19
CA LYS A 59 6.74 14.75 27.36
C LYS A 59 7.77 15.30 28.34
N ARG A 60 7.40 15.40 29.61
CA ARG A 60 8.34 15.69 30.69
C ARG A 60 8.88 14.38 31.25
N VAL A 61 10.20 14.29 31.38
CA VAL A 61 10.89 13.08 31.85
C VAL A 61 10.68 12.91 33.36
N GLY A 62 10.06 11.81 33.75
CA GLY A 62 9.92 11.36 35.13
C GLY A 62 11.11 10.53 35.60
N ALA A 63 11.13 10.16 36.88
CA ALA A 63 12.19 9.30 37.43
C ALA A 63 12.18 7.89 36.81
N SER A 64 11.00 7.37 36.49
CA SER A 64 10.80 6.06 35.85
C SER A 64 11.14 6.04 34.37
N ASP A 65 11.27 7.21 33.72
CA ASP A 65 11.61 7.32 32.30
C ASP A 65 13.13 7.26 32.07
N ILE A 66 13.95 7.44 33.11
CA ILE A 66 15.40 7.52 32.98
C ILE A 66 15.94 6.19 32.46
N GLY A 67 16.66 6.24 31.33
CA GLY A 67 17.20 5.05 30.66
C GLY A 67 16.18 4.28 29.82
N GLN A 68 14.92 4.73 29.77
CA GLN A 68 13.85 4.12 28.97
C GLN A 68 13.50 4.98 27.74
N PRO A 69 13.10 4.35 26.62
CA PRO A 69 12.64 5.09 25.45
C PRO A 69 11.37 5.88 25.79
N SER A 70 11.24 7.06 25.19
CA SER A 70 10.06 7.90 25.33
C SER A 70 9.25 7.90 24.05
N SER A 71 8.00 7.43 24.16
CA SER A 71 7.03 7.44 23.05
C SER A 71 6.12 8.67 23.16
N LEU A 72 5.98 9.41 22.07
CA LEU A 72 5.03 10.52 21.95
C LEU A 72 4.05 10.26 20.80
N ARG A 73 2.76 10.47 21.07
CA ARG A 73 1.72 10.37 20.04
C ARG A 73 1.73 11.62 19.15
N VAL A 74 1.69 11.43 17.85
CA VAL A 74 1.47 12.50 16.87
C VAL A 74 -0.03 12.61 16.61
N PRO A 75 -0.66 13.79 16.74
CA PRO A 75 -2.07 13.94 16.38
C PRO A 75 -2.28 13.68 14.88
N GLU A 76 -3.35 12.96 14.53
CA GLU A 76 -3.65 12.56 13.15
C GLU A 76 -3.74 13.75 12.20
N SER A 77 -4.20 14.92 12.68
CA SER A 77 -4.29 16.16 11.89
C SER A 77 -2.96 16.67 11.33
N PHE A 78 -1.82 16.26 11.90
CA PHE A 78 -0.49 16.58 11.40
C PHE A 78 -0.03 15.63 10.28
N VAL A 79 -0.59 14.42 10.22
CA VAL A 79 -0.13 13.33 9.34
C VAL A 79 -0.77 13.45 7.96
N GLN A 80 -0.26 14.39 7.18
CA GLN A 80 -0.73 14.68 5.82
C GLN A 80 0.09 13.93 4.76
N ASN A 81 -0.55 13.62 3.62
CA ASN A 81 0.11 12.99 2.48
C ASN A 81 1.38 13.73 2.05
N GLY A 82 2.44 12.99 1.73
CA GLY A 82 3.71 13.51 1.24
C GLY A 82 4.90 13.23 2.15
N ALA A 83 6.00 13.94 1.89
CA ALA A 83 7.22 13.80 2.68
C ALA A 83 7.05 14.51 4.04
N ALA A 84 7.35 13.80 5.13
CA ALA A 84 7.35 14.36 6.47
C ALA A 84 8.74 14.32 7.10
N ARG A 85 9.03 15.34 7.91
CA ARG A 85 10.27 15.50 8.67
C ARG A 85 9.96 15.52 10.15
N ILE A 86 10.57 14.61 10.89
CA ILE A 86 10.33 14.40 12.32
C ILE A 86 11.63 14.68 13.04
N HIS A 87 11.59 15.51 14.06
CA HIS A 87 12.71 15.74 14.96
C HIS A 87 12.19 16.13 16.33
N TYR A 88 13.04 16.06 17.33
CA TYR A 88 12.72 16.52 18.67
C TYR A 88 13.78 17.48 19.21
N ARG A 89 13.39 18.21 20.24
CA ARG A 89 14.24 19.08 21.03
C ARG A 89 14.14 18.66 22.48
N VAL A 90 15.28 18.59 23.17
CA VAL A 90 15.34 18.37 24.60
C VAL A 90 15.80 19.65 25.27
N MET A 91 15.07 20.06 26.30
CA MET A 91 15.46 21.09 27.25
C MET A 91 15.88 20.38 28.54
N GLN A 92 17.19 20.16 28.68
CA GLN A 92 17.74 19.54 29.88
C GLN A 92 17.87 20.58 31.00
N VAL A 93 17.59 20.17 32.23
CA VAL A 93 17.70 21.08 33.39
C VAL A 93 19.14 21.59 33.53
N GLY A 94 19.31 22.91 33.55
CA GLY A 94 20.64 23.54 33.67
C GLY A 94 21.49 23.53 32.38
N ARG A 95 20.94 23.12 31.23
CA ARG A 95 21.63 23.16 29.92
C ARG A 95 20.79 23.88 28.88
N GLY A 96 21.44 24.32 27.80
CA GLY A 96 20.77 24.88 26.65
C GLY A 96 19.95 23.82 25.87
N PRO A 97 18.99 24.25 25.05
CA PRO A 97 18.22 23.34 24.21
C PRO A 97 19.12 22.63 23.19
N ALA A 98 18.93 21.33 23.05
CA ALA A 98 19.63 20.51 22.06
C ALA A 98 18.63 19.78 21.15
N ARG A 99 18.95 19.65 19.86
CA ARG A 99 18.07 19.10 18.82
C ARG A 99 18.52 17.71 18.40
N SER A 100 17.58 16.90 17.93
CA SER A 100 17.88 15.62 17.31
C SER A 100 18.29 15.74 15.85
N LEU A 101 18.84 14.65 15.31
CA LEU A 101 18.80 14.36 13.88
C LEU A 101 17.36 14.26 13.38
N ILE A 102 17.17 14.40 12.06
CA ILE A 102 15.85 14.40 11.42
C ILE A 102 15.57 13.03 10.83
N THR A 103 14.42 12.47 11.17
CA THR A 103 13.85 11.30 10.50
C THR A 103 12.95 11.75 9.37
N ARG A 104 13.16 11.20 8.17
CA ARG A 104 12.34 11.47 6.99
C ARG A 104 11.49 10.25 6.70
N VAL A 105 10.19 10.46 6.53
CA VAL A 105 9.23 9.42 6.17
C VAL A 105 8.34 9.89 5.04
N GLN A 106 7.80 8.96 4.27
CA GLN A 106 6.73 9.23 3.31
C GLN A 106 5.41 8.87 3.95
N VAL A 107 4.41 9.74 3.82
CA VAL A 107 3.05 9.50 4.29
C VAL A 107 2.16 9.33 3.07
N LYS A 108 1.40 8.23 3.04
CA LYS A 108 0.33 8.02 2.07
C LYS A 108 -0.90 7.51 2.82
N THR A 109 -1.80 8.41 3.16
CA THR A 109 -3.12 8.12 3.76
C THR A 109 -4.20 7.94 2.71
N ALA A 110 -3.98 8.40 1.47
CA ALA A 110 -4.91 8.22 0.38
C ALA A 110 -4.88 6.77 -0.15
N CYS A 111 -5.92 5.99 0.16
CA CYS A 111 -6.05 4.59 -0.24
C CYS A 111 -6.29 4.44 -1.76
N PRO A 112 -5.76 3.37 -2.39
CA PRO A 112 -6.07 3.03 -3.77
C PRO A 112 -7.58 2.75 -3.91
N GLY A 113 -8.20 3.34 -4.93
CA GLY A 113 -9.65 3.28 -5.10
C GLY A 113 -10.43 4.17 -4.14
N GLY A 114 -9.80 5.13 -3.46
CA GLY A 114 -10.47 6.01 -2.49
C GLY A 114 -10.71 5.36 -1.13
N GLN A 115 -11.42 6.07 -0.25
CA GLN A 115 -11.71 5.58 1.11
C GLN A 115 -12.83 4.53 1.04
N PRO A 116 -12.59 3.27 1.47
CA PRO A 116 -13.63 2.27 1.48
C PRO A 116 -14.79 2.70 2.40
N SER A 117 -16.02 2.59 1.91
CA SER A 117 -17.20 2.88 2.73
C SER A 117 -17.31 1.84 3.84
N VAL A 118 -17.45 2.29 5.10
CA VAL A 118 -17.65 1.41 6.26
C VAL A 118 -18.93 0.55 6.12
N LEU A 119 -19.88 1.01 5.30
CA LEU A 119 -21.17 0.34 5.07
C LEU A 119 -21.07 -0.79 4.03
N CYS A 120 -20.04 -0.82 3.18
CA CYS A 120 -19.91 -1.76 2.07
C CYS A 120 -19.02 -2.96 2.37
N GLY A 121 -18.64 -3.15 3.65
CA GLY A 121 -17.89 -4.31 4.12
C GLY A 121 -16.54 -4.47 3.39
N GLU A 122 -16.39 -5.57 2.67
CA GLU A 122 -15.17 -5.94 1.94
C GLU A 122 -15.16 -5.47 0.47
N GLU A 123 -16.19 -4.75 0.02
CA GLU A 123 -16.28 -4.22 -1.35
C GLU A 123 -16.08 -2.69 -1.38
N ASN A 124 -15.31 -2.23 -2.36
CA ASN A 124 -15.12 -0.82 -2.66
C ASN A 124 -15.79 -0.43 -3.98
N GLN A 125 -16.97 0.18 -3.86
CA GLN A 125 -17.78 0.65 -5.00
C GLN A 125 -17.14 1.79 -5.81
N SER A 126 -16.05 2.39 -5.32
CA SER A 126 -15.29 3.40 -6.07
C SER A 126 -14.31 2.76 -7.08
N LEU A 127 -14.12 1.44 -7.04
CA LEU A 127 -13.40 0.69 -8.06
C LEU A 127 -14.35 0.22 -9.16
N ALA A 128 -13.89 0.28 -10.40
CA ALA A 128 -14.64 -0.28 -11.53
C ALA A 128 -14.54 -1.82 -11.51
N PRO A 129 -15.62 -2.56 -11.81
CA PRO A 129 -15.53 -4.00 -12.03
C PRO A 129 -14.62 -4.31 -13.23
N VAL A 130 -13.98 -5.48 -13.22
CA VAL A 130 -13.07 -5.90 -14.31
C VAL A 130 -13.71 -5.83 -15.70
N GLY A 131 -13.04 -5.21 -16.66
CA GLY A 131 -13.42 -5.19 -18.07
C GLY A 131 -13.20 -6.54 -18.74
N LEU A 132 -14.23 -7.10 -19.36
CA LEU A 132 -14.15 -8.34 -20.15
C LEU A 132 -14.71 -8.07 -21.56
N PRO A 133 -14.19 -8.74 -22.60
CA PRO A 133 -14.76 -8.66 -23.94
C PRO A 133 -16.26 -8.96 -23.96
N GLU A 134 -17.01 -8.24 -24.79
CA GLU A 134 -18.46 -8.38 -24.86
C GLU A 134 -18.92 -9.81 -25.20
N THR A 135 -18.14 -10.52 -26.02
CA THR A 135 -18.40 -11.93 -26.35
C THR A 135 -18.35 -12.83 -25.12
N ILE A 136 -17.38 -12.62 -24.23
CA ILE A 136 -17.24 -13.36 -22.96
C ILE A 136 -18.37 -12.98 -22.00
N ARG A 137 -18.73 -11.70 -21.94
CA ARG A 137 -19.83 -11.22 -21.09
C ARG A 137 -21.18 -11.84 -21.49
N ARG A 138 -21.43 -12.02 -22.79
CA ARG A 138 -22.70 -12.55 -23.31
C ARG A 138 -22.76 -14.06 -23.36
N HIS A 139 -21.66 -14.72 -23.71
CA HIS A 139 -21.65 -16.15 -24.03
C HIS A 139 -20.80 -16.99 -23.07
N GLY A 140 -20.14 -16.36 -22.10
CA GLY A 140 -19.18 -17.03 -21.23
C GLY A 140 -17.84 -17.30 -21.88
N VAL A 141 -16.95 -17.93 -21.13
CA VAL A 141 -15.64 -18.37 -21.60
C VAL A 141 -15.79 -19.71 -22.29
N ASN A 142 -15.48 -19.77 -23.58
CA ASN A 142 -15.55 -21.01 -24.35
C ASN A 142 -14.26 -21.85 -24.23
N PRO A 143 -14.25 -23.14 -24.62
CA PRO A 143 -13.07 -24.00 -24.50
C PRO A 143 -11.80 -23.48 -25.19
N SER A 144 -11.94 -22.72 -26.28
CA SER A 144 -10.79 -22.12 -26.96
C SER A 144 -10.16 -20.98 -26.14
N GLN A 145 -10.99 -20.20 -25.45
CA GLN A 145 -10.57 -19.12 -24.55
C GLN A 145 -10.00 -19.68 -23.25
N ILE A 146 -10.54 -20.80 -22.74
CA ILE A 146 -9.94 -21.52 -21.61
C ILE A 146 -8.50 -21.92 -21.95
N ARG A 147 -8.25 -22.50 -23.13
CA ARG A 147 -6.90 -22.90 -23.56
C ARG A 147 -5.96 -21.72 -23.84
N ARG A 148 -6.46 -20.64 -24.44
CA ARG A 148 -5.62 -19.49 -24.85
C ARG A 148 -5.40 -18.48 -23.72
N GLY A 149 -6.31 -18.43 -22.74
CA GLY A 149 -6.44 -17.38 -21.76
C GLY A 149 -7.46 -16.31 -22.17
N VAL A 150 -7.84 -15.48 -21.21
CA VAL A 150 -8.87 -14.44 -21.35
C VAL A 150 -8.25 -13.06 -21.18
N PRO A 151 -8.43 -12.12 -22.14
CA PRO A 151 -8.04 -10.74 -21.91
C PRO A 151 -9.00 -10.09 -20.91
N LEU A 152 -8.43 -9.35 -19.97
CA LEU A 152 -9.12 -8.61 -18.92
C LEU A 152 -8.52 -7.21 -18.81
N ILE A 153 -9.35 -6.23 -18.49
CA ILE A 153 -8.93 -4.84 -18.31
C ILE A 153 -9.29 -4.40 -16.89
N ILE A 154 -8.37 -3.72 -16.21
CA ILE A 154 -8.66 -2.99 -14.98
C ILE A 154 -8.55 -1.50 -15.29
N GLU A 155 -9.64 -0.76 -15.10
CA GLU A 155 -9.66 0.69 -15.35
C GLU A 155 -8.76 1.44 -14.35
N PRO A 156 -8.21 2.61 -14.74
CA PRO A 156 -7.51 3.48 -13.80
C PRO A 156 -8.39 3.79 -12.59
N TYR A 157 -7.80 3.76 -11.40
CA TYR A 157 -8.51 4.01 -10.14
C TYR A 157 -7.97 5.25 -9.43
N LEU A 158 -8.79 5.80 -8.54
CA LEU A 158 -8.40 6.94 -7.71
C LEU A 158 -7.17 6.60 -6.86
N ASN A 159 -6.21 7.52 -6.74
CA ASN A 159 -4.95 7.34 -6.02
C ASN A 159 -4.04 6.21 -6.55
N MET A 160 -4.21 5.81 -7.82
CA MET A 160 -3.29 4.91 -8.51
C MET A 160 -1.87 5.49 -8.48
N ALA A 161 -0.91 4.68 -8.05
CA ALA A 161 0.47 5.09 -7.86
C ALA A 161 1.46 4.00 -8.27
N THR A 162 2.70 4.40 -8.55
CA THR A 162 3.79 3.46 -8.78
C THR A 162 4.03 2.59 -7.56
N GLY A 163 4.20 1.29 -7.81
CA GLY A 163 4.41 0.27 -6.78
C GLY A 163 3.13 -0.30 -6.20
N ASP A 164 1.95 0.15 -6.63
CA ASP A 164 0.69 -0.49 -6.28
C ASP A 164 0.69 -1.93 -6.84
N ALA A 165 0.41 -2.91 -5.97
CA ALA A 165 0.35 -4.32 -6.30
C ALA A 165 -1.12 -4.74 -6.43
N ILE A 166 -1.47 -5.40 -7.52
CA ILE A 166 -2.83 -5.84 -7.80
C ILE A 166 -2.91 -7.35 -7.69
N THR A 167 -3.90 -7.84 -6.93
CA THR A 167 -4.24 -9.27 -6.90
C THR A 167 -5.58 -9.46 -7.59
N LEU A 168 -5.58 -10.14 -8.73
CA LEU A 168 -6.78 -10.59 -9.41
C LEU A 168 -7.28 -11.88 -8.76
N ARG A 169 -8.59 -11.99 -8.58
CA ARG A 169 -9.28 -13.20 -8.16
C ARG A 169 -10.23 -13.66 -9.26
N TRP A 170 -10.10 -14.91 -9.66
CA TRP A 170 -11.00 -15.59 -10.59
C TRP A 170 -11.56 -16.81 -9.87
N GLY A 171 -12.80 -16.72 -9.39
CA GLY A 171 -13.34 -17.68 -8.45
C GLY A 171 -12.55 -17.70 -7.15
N ASP A 172 -12.03 -18.87 -6.78
CA ASP A 172 -11.15 -19.04 -5.63
C ASP A 172 -9.67 -18.91 -5.99
N ALA A 173 -9.33 -18.95 -7.28
CA ALA A 173 -7.96 -18.83 -7.76
C ALA A 173 -7.50 -17.36 -7.73
N ARG A 174 -6.21 -17.15 -7.44
CA ARG A 174 -5.61 -15.82 -7.33
C ARG A 174 -4.39 -15.67 -8.23
N LEU A 175 -4.23 -14.48 -8.78
CA LEU A 175 -3.13 -14.09 -9.64
C LEU A 175 -2.61 -12.73 -9.21
N ASP A 176 -1.38 -12.69 -8.70
CA ASP A 176 -0.68 -11.46 -8.41
C ASP A 176 -0.07 -10.89 -9.71
N LEU A 177 -0.39 -9.64 -9.99
CA LEU A 177 0.12 -8.90 -11.13
C LEU A 177 1.42 -8.17 -10.75
N PRO A 178 2.27 -7.85 -11.74
CA PRO A 178 3.43 -7.00 -11.52
C PRO A 178 3.01 -5.65 -10.91
N PRO A 179 3.81 -5.07 -10.00
CA PRO A 179 3.51 -3.76 -9.45
C PRO A 179 3.46 -2.68 -10.54
N ILE A 180 2.51 -1.76 -10.40
CA ILE A 180 2.30 -0.64 -11.34
C ILE A 180 3.58 0.18 -11.50
N GLN A 181 4.00 0.39 -12.74
CA GLN A 181 5.14 1.22 -13.10
C GLN A 181 4.72 2.69 -13.29
N ALA A 182 5.69 3.60 -13.22
CA ALA A 182 5.43 5.04 -13.33
C ALA A 182 4.72 5.45 -14.64
N HIS A 183 4.99 4.75 -15.74
CA HIS A 183 4.37 5.03 -17.04
C HIS A 183 2.97 4.43 -17.21
N GLU A 184 2.54 3.56 -16.29
CA GLU A 184 1.22 2.90 -16.29
C GLU A 184 0.21 3.65 -15.41
N VAL A 185 0.67 4.56 -14.54
CA VAL A 185 -0.20 5.35 -13.67
C VAL A 185 -1.20 6.15 -14.51
N GLY A 186 -2.49 6.03 -14.17
CA GLY A 186 -3.58 6.68 -14.88
C GLY A 186 -3.98 6.00 -16.19
N ARG A 187 -3.46 4.80 -16.49
CA ARG A 187 -3.79 4.03 -17.70
C ARG A 187 -4.45 2.70 -17.34
N PRO A 188 -5.32 2.15 -18.22
CA PRO A 188 -5.88 0.84 -18.01
C PRO A 188 -4.79 -0.24 -17.92
N VAL A 189 -4.95 -1.17 -16.97
CA VAL A 189 -4.06 -2.32 -16.83
C VAL A 189 -4.63 -3.46 -17.65
N HIS A 190 -3.87 -3.87 -18.67
CA HIS A 190 -4.23 -5.00 -19.52
C HIS A 190 -3.67 -6.31 -18.95
N VAL A 191 -4.56 -7.24 -18.65
CA VAL A 191 -4.23 -8.52 -18.03
C VAL A 191 -4.57 -9.64 -18.99
N TRP A 192 -3.65 -10.58 -19.17
CA TRP A 192 -3.92 -11.82 -19.88
C TRP A 192 -4.10 -12.96 -18.89
N VAL A 193 -5.34 -13.26 -18.52
CA VAL A 193 -5.64 -14.31 -17.54
C VAL A 193 -5.17 -15.66 -18.11
N PRO A 194 -4.22 -16.35 -17.46
CA PRO A 194 -3.65 -17.57 -17.99
C PRO A 194 -4.64 -18.74 -17.87
N SER A 195 -4.52 -19.70 -18.80
CA SER A 195 -5.34 -20.92 -18.84
C SER A 195 -5.35 -21.66 -17.50
N ALA A 196 -4.17 -21.79 -16.87
CA ALA A 196 -4.02 -22.46 -15.58
C ALA A 196 -4.92 -21.86 -14.49
N LEU A 197 -5.00 -20.52 -14.38
CA LEU A 197 -5.85 -19.86 -13.40
C LEU A 197 -7.33 -20.14 -13.62
N ILE A 198 -7.77 -20.16 -14.89
CA ILE A 198 -9.16 -20.43 -15.26
C ILE A 198 -9.53 -21.89 -14.92
N LEU A 199 -8.62 -22.83 -15.20
CA LEU A 199 -8.81 -24.25 -14.90
C LEU A 199 -8.80 -24.52 -13.39
N ASP A 200 -7.89 -23.88 -12.65
CA ASP A 200 -7.78 -24.03 -11.18
C ASP A 200 -9.03 -23.53 -10.45
N ALA A 201 -9.72 -22.53 -11.00
CA ALA A 201 -10.97 -22.03 -10.46
C ALA A 201 -12.15 -22.99 -10.65
N GLY A 202 -12.05 -23.90 -11.62
CA GLY A 202 -13.07 -24.89 -11.94
C GLY A 202 -14.19 -24.39 -12.86
N ASP A 203 -15.10 -25.31 -13.18
CA ASP A 203 -16.23 -25.05 -14.05
C ASP A 203 -17.46 -24.63 -13.22
N ASP A 204 -17.70 -23.31 -13.14
CA ASP A 204 -18.91 -22.73 -12.55
C ASP A 204 -19.67 -21.86 -13.57
N ALA A 205 -20.99 -21.98 -13.56
CA ALA A 205 -21.89 -21.14 -14.35
C ALA A 205 -21.91 -19.68 -13.87
N ARG A 206 -21.44 -19.40 -12.64
CA ARG A 206 -21.41 -18.06 -12.04
C ARG A 206 -20.08 -17.74 -11.36
N GLN A 207 -18.97 -17.90 -12.07
CA GLN A 207 -17.68 -17.53 -11.51
C GLN A 207 -17.56 -16.02 -11.30
N GLU A 208 -17.18 -15.59 -10.10
CA GLU A 208 -16.90 -14.19 -9.83
C GLU A 208 -15.45 -13.83 -10.15
N VAL A 209 -15.27 -12.73 -10.87
CA VAL A 209 -13.96 -12.14 -11.16
C VAL A 209 -13.88 -10.76 -10.54
N THR A 210 -12.89 -10.55 -9.68
CA THR A 210 -12.66 -9.27 -8.98
C THR A 210 -11.16 -9.05 -8.77
N TYR A 211 -10.77 -7.90 -8.24
CA TYR A 211 -9.39 -7.60 -7.88
C TYR A 211 -9.36 -6.73 -6.63
N CYS A 212 -8.21 -6.70 -5.96
CA CYS A 212 -7.89 -5.70 -4.95
C CYS A 212 -6.50 -5.14 -5.21
N VAL A 213 -6.21 -3.99 -4.58
CA VAL A 213 -4.96 -3.26 -4.72
C VAL A 213 -4.37 -3.01 -3.35
N ILE A 214 -3.08 -3.28 -3.20
CA ILE A 214 -2.30 -2.92 -2.02
C ILE A 214 -1.23 -1.94 -2.47
N ASP A 215 -1.22 -0.75 -1.89
CA ASP A 215 -0.21 0.24 -2.24
C ASP A 215 1.14 0.00 -1.55
N ARG A 216 2.14 0.80 -1.94
CA ARG A 216 3.51 0.69 -1.39
C ARG A 216 3.61 0.82 0.14
N VAL A 217 2.67 1.52 0.79
CA VAL A 217 2.64 1.66 2.27
C VAL A 217 1.64 0.69 2.91
N GLY A 218 1.05 -0.21 2.15
CA GLY A 218 0.13 -1.25 2.65
C GLY A 218 -1.31 -0.79 2.84
N ASN A 219 -1.75 0.33 2.26
CA ASN A 219 -3.19 0.61 2.22
C ASN A 219 -3.86 -0.39 1.27
N ASN A 220 -4.95 -1.02 1.73
CA ASN A 220 -5.72 -1.99 0.97
C ASN A 220 -6.99 -1.33 0.42
N SER A 221 -7.22 -1.45 -0.89
CA SER A 221 -8.40 -0.89 -1.57
C SER A 221 -9.72 -1.57 -1.22
N ARG A 222 -9.67 -2.75 -0.56
CA ARG A 222 -10.73 -3.76 -0.55
C ARG A 222 -11.01 -4.32 -1.95
N TRP A 223 -11.93 -5.27 -2.07
CA TRP A 223 -12.25 -5.88 -3.35
C TRP A 223 -13.07 -4.92 -4.21
N ALA A 224 -12.79 -4.89 -5.52
CA ALA A 224 -13.68 -4.24 -6.48
C ALA A 224 -15.02 -5.00 -6.56
N PRO A 225 -16.11 -4.37 -7.04
CA PRO A 225 -17.34 -5.10 -7.26
C PRO A 225 -17.11 -6.25 -8.25
N PRO A 226 -17.58 -7.46 -7.94
CA PRO A 226 -17.28 -8.63 -8.76
C PRO A 226 -18.02 -8.56 -10.11
N ARG A 227 -17.44 -9.20 -11.12
CA ARG A 227 -18.10 -9.48 -12.39
C ARG A 227 -18.30 -10.98 -12.53
N THR A 228 -19.55 -11.39 -12.72
CA THR A 228 -19.87 -12.79 -12.98
C THR A 228 -19.54 -13.17 -14.43
N VAL A 229 -18.94 -14.34 -14.62
CA VAL A 229 -18.70 -14.96 -15.92
C VAL A 229 -19.08 -16.43 -15.84
N SER A 230 -19.70 -16.96 -16.90
CA SER A 230 -19.96 -18.40 -17.03
C SER A 230 -18.78 -19.08 -17.72
N ILE A 231 -18.37 -20.23 -17.22
CA ILE A 231 -17.38 -21.10 -17.89
C ILE A 231 -18.15 -22.13 -18.71
N GLY A 232 -17.99 -22.10 -20.03
CA GLY A 232 -18.57 -23.12 -20.91
C GLY A 232 -17.82 -24.43 -20.71
N GLN A 233 -18.55 -25.54 -20.48
CA GLN A 233 -17.97 -26.82 -20.11
C GLN A 233 -16.76 -27.20 -20.97
N ALA A 234 -15.59 -27.28 -20.33
CA ALA A 234 -14.41 -27.87 -20.92
C ALA A 234 -14.38 -29.35 -20.56
N GLN A 235 -14.81 -30.23 -21.46
CA GLN A 235 -14.35 -31.61 -21.37
C GLN A 235 -12.84 -31.63 -21.63
N ALA A 236 -12.02 -31.74 -20.58
CA ALA A 236 -10.83 -32.60 -20.52
C ALA A 236 -10.07 -32.47 -19.19
N HIS A 237 -9.81 -33.63 -18.57
CA HIS A 237 -8.88 -33.81 -17.47
C HIS A 237 -7.43 -33.61 -17.94
N GLY A 238 -6.62 -32.89 -17.16
CA GLY A 238 -5.16 -32.78 -17.30
C GLY A 238 -4.52 -32.31 -15.99
N PRO A 239 -3.29 -32.74 -15.63
CA PRO A 239 -2.79 -32.62 -14.27
C PRO A 239 -2.40 -31.18 -13.91
N ALA A 240 -2.61 -30.83 -12.64
CA ALA A 240 -2.32 -29.52 -12.06
C ALA A 240 -0.87 -29.10 -12.28
N GLY A 241 -0.69 -27.95 -12.96
CA GLY A 241 0.62 -27.33 -13.18
C GLY A 241 1.01 -26.40 -12.03
N HIS A 242 2.31 -26.31 -11.75
CA HIS A 242 2.93 -25.47 -10.73
C HIS A 242 2.53 -23.98 -10.82
N PRO A 243 2.62 -23.22 -9.70
CA PRO A 243 2.31 -21.79 -9.68
C PRO A 243 3.19 -21.03 -10.68
N SER A 244 2.56 -20.54 -11.74
CA SER A 244 3.22 -19.75 -12.77
C SER A 244 3.32 -18.30 -12.30
N VAL A 245 4.53 -17.76 -12.25
CA VAL A 245 4.75 -16.31 -12.18
C VAL A 245 4.09 -15.68 -13.41
N TYR A 246 3.21 -14.70 -13.21
CA TYR A 246 2.56 -14.01 -14.32
C TYR A 246 3.60 -13.35 -15.23
N GLN A 247 3.52 -13.63 -16.52
CA GLN A 247 4.27 -12.92 -17.54
C GLN A 247 3.30 -12.16 -18.44
N PRO A 248 3.34 -10.82 -18.48
CA PRO A 248 2.52 -10.05 -19.39
C PRO A 248 2.80 -10.49 -20.84
N ARG A 249 1.75 -10.73 -21.62
CA ARG A 249 1.93 -10.86 -23.07
C ARG A 249 2.36 -9.51 -23.62
N ARG A 250 3.46 -9.49 -24.40
CA ARG A 250 3.81 -8.31 -25.19
C ARG A 250 2.65 -8.02 -26.14
N PRO A 251 2.24 -6.75 -26.32
CA PRO A 251 1.31 -6.40 -27.39
C PRO A 251 1.89 -6.93 -28.70
N GLY A 252 1.12 -7.78 -29.40
CA GLY A 252 1.49 -8.16 -30.76
C GLY A 252 1.63 -6.90 -31.60
N SER A 253 2.70 -6.78 -32.38
CA SER A 253 2.85 -5.67 -33.32
C SER A 253 1.64 -5.62 -34.27
N PRO A 254 1.13 -4.45 -34.68
CA PRO A 254 -0.07 -4.34 -35.51
C PRO A 254 0.10 -4.79 -36.98
N CYS A 255 1.14 -5.56 -37.29
CA CYS A 255 1.52 -5.89 -38.66
C CYS A 255 1.68 -7.40 -38.83
N GLU A 256 0.58 -8.12 -38.93
CA GLU A 256 0.52 -9.34 -39.75
C GLU A 256 -0.75 -9.29 -40.63
N PRO A 257 -0.61 -9.32 -41.97
CA PRO A 257 -1.74 -9.33 -42.88
C PRO A 257 -2.25 -10.76 -43.14
N GLY A 258 -3.58 -10.91 -43.20
CA GLY A 258 -4.28 -11.97 -43.94
C GLY A 258 -4.45 -13.32 -43.23
#